data_AF-A0A0N8PNT8-F1
#
_entry.id   AF-A0A0N8PNT8-F1
#
_cell.length_a   1.000
_cell.length_b   1.000
_cell.length_c   1.000
_cell.angle_alpha   90.00
_cell.angle_beta   90.00
_cell.angle_gamma   90.00
#
_symmetry.space_group_name_H-M   'P 1'
#
loop_
_entity.id
_entity.type
_entity.pdbx_description
1 polymer ?
#
loop_
_entity_poly.entity_id
_entity_poly.type
_entity_poly.pdbx_seq_one_letter_code
_entity_poly.pdbx_strand_id
1 'polypeptide(L)'
;MAFLMRKRGVVTLVVAGVVVGLGVGYPVWNGVALANHPLSQAPVQNPPVAPAVLQGQQMNSAALPTDSVSFLKRFKLPPLQRMTNAQVAKLITPLQVMQRIQKLGINTNDFFYPDKQWKNIYNSEYQTAAYVPSNGTVSFSGTTASGLNQFIKNHPKTRIVVTASKLKVDETINVTSGVTLYAKGTELVEGQGVSTAIEVRNCDNAGVEGFRIDTPFDYGIYVINGNGITLKNNTITAIAQRPVVVIGTTKNLYIGSNVITNNQHGGLYIQGNVSHGVIENNVISDNFGASNWMAGIVLTDVPVTNTSNPFAGFASNHYWPSPVPITQKLASPHDIVVDRNYVIGNNANGIYSDGSYMNYFLENHIEANDKEGMCLDNGSFGNYVADNIVSLNGNRARQTEEDLKLDGVAQFGREKNGSSNAKLPGISIDNAAYNIIFQNTIKNNYGDGVKIVRTGILNLIGENTISDNNRGVNSQFHFFGILLGSAPGQGTDLNFTPSYENIVFSNLIEGGHYSGILIDTGDFRNDVFDNVILGAEHFSIENNSSLPNELINNDTNIPSRAITWKNTQPPAAK
;
A
#
# COMPACT_ATOMS: atom_id res chain seq x y z
N MET A 1 1.62 70.12 -16.41
CA MET A 1 2.31 69.93 -15.11
C MET A 1 1.43 69.07 -14.23
N ALA A 2 1.68 67.75 -14.21
CA ALA A 2 1.26 66.78 -13.18
C ALA A 2 1.69 65.40 -13.68
N PHE A 3 2.85 64.94 -13.20
CA PHE A 3 3.44 63.65 -13.53
C PHE A 3 3.10 62.69 -12.39
N LEU A 4 2.27 61.67 -12.66
CA LEU A 4 1.98 60.61 -11.69
C LEU A 4 3.12 59.58 -11.72
N MET A 5 3.91 59.52 -10.65
CA MET A 5 4.86 58.44 -10.41
C MET A 5 4.13 57.15 -9.99
N ARG A 6 4.26 56.09 -10.80
CA ARG A 6 3.94 54.71 -10.41
C ARG A 6 5.05 54.16 -9.50
N LYS A 7 4.74 53.89 -8.23
CA LYS A 7 5.52 52.96 -7.40
C LYS A 7 5.14 51.53 -7.79
N ARG A 8 6.11 50.74 -8.25
CA ARG A 8 6.01 49.29 -8.41
C ARG A 8 6.18 48.64 -7.04
N GLY A 9 5.11 48.09 -6.48
CA GLY A 9 5.17 47.10 -5.42
C GLY A 9 5.02 45.72 -6.06
N VAL A 10 6.07 44.91 -6.01
CA VAL A 10 6.01 43.49 -6.37
C VAL A 10 5.45 42.77 -5.16
N VAL A 11 4.20 42.31 -5.26
CA VAL A 11 3.60 41.36 -4.31
C VAL A 11 3.93 39.97 -4.85
N THR A 12 4.83 39.27 -4.19
CA THR A 12 5.07 37.84 -4.44
C THR A 12 3.89 37.07 -3.84
N LEU A 13 3.00 36.60 -4.72
CA LEU A 13 1.90 35.70 -4.34
C LEU A 13 2.50 34.31 -4.09
N VAL A 14 2.47 33.84 -2.84
CA VAL A 14 2.73 32.43 -2.52
C VAL A 14 1.46 31.66 -2.90
N VAL A 15 1.45 31.07 -4.09
CA VAL A 15 0.42 30.08 -4.47
C VAL A 15 0.86 28.75 -3.87
N ALA A 16 0.35 28.44 -2.68
CA ALA A 16 0.30 27.06 -2.22
C ALA A 16 -0.58 26.31 -3.23
N GLY A 17 -0.03 25.32 -3.91
CA GLY A 17 -0.77 24.44 -4.83
C GLY A 17 -1.80 23.65 -4.05
N VAL A 18 -3.00 24.22 -3.93
CA VAL A 18 -4.16 23.60 -3.29
C VAL A 18 -4.55 22.37 -4.12
N VAL A 19 -4.25 21.18 -3.59
CA VAL A 19 -4.87 19.93 -4.04
C VAL A 19 -6.33 20.00 -3.60
N VAL A 20 -7.19 20.45 -4.49
CA VAL A 20 -8.63 20.25 -4.33
C VAL A 20 -8.90 18.80 -4.70
N GLY A 21 -8.87 17.91 -3.70
CA GLY A 21 -9.63 16.68 -3.76
C GLY A 21 -11.11 17.08 -3.75
N LEU A 22 -11.66 17.38 -4.94
CA LEU A 22 -13.10 17.51 -5.08
C LEU A 22 -13.69 16.14 -4.77
N GLY A 23 -14.24 16.00 -3.57
CA GLY A 23 -15.24 14.99 -3.29
C GLY A 23 -16.34 15.17 -4.32
N VAL A 24 -16.37 14.30 -5.32
CA VAL A 24 -17.42 14.32 -6.33
C VAL A 24 -18.60 13.57 -5.73
N GLY A 25 -19.55 14.33 -5.20
CA GLY A 25 -20.91 13.85 -5.06
C GLY A 25 -21.38 13.31 -6.40
N TYR A 26 -21.86 12.07 -6.38
CA TYR A 26 -22.39 11.32 -7.51
C TYR A 26 -23.22 12.15 -8.51
N PRO A 27 -22.88 12.12 -9.81
CA PRO A 27 -23.87 12.24 -10.85
C PRO A 27 -24.30 10.83 -11.27
N VAL A 28 -25.58 10.53 -11.07
CA VAL A 28 -26.27 9.45 -11.80
C VAL A 28 -26.15 9.77 -13.29
N TRP A 29 -25.41 8.95 -14.05
CA TRP A 29 -25.41 9.06 -15.51
C TRP A 29 -25.64 7.70 -16.16
N ASN A 30 -26.63 7.69 -17.06
CA ASN A 30 -27.17 6.53 -17.74
C ASN A 30 -26.20 5.98 -18.79
N GLY A 31 -26.33 4.68 -19.03
CA GLY A 31 -25.39 3.84 -19.74
C GLY A 31 -24.93 4.33 -21.12
N VAL A 32 -23.63 4.19 -21.35
CA VAL A 32 -23.03 4.05 -22.67
C VAL A 32 -22.04 2.89 -22.58
N ALA A 33 -22.16 1.94 -23.52
CA ALA A 33 -21.31 0.76 -23.58
C ALA A 33 -19.86 1.13 -23.91
N LEU A 34 -18.91 0.59 -23.14
CA LEU A 34 -17.48 0.73 -23.39
C LEU A 34 -17.07 -0.21 -24.53
N ALA A 35 -16.60 0.35 -25.64
CA ALA A 35 -15.95 -0.39 -26.71
C ALA A 35 -14.44 -0.50 -26.42
N ASN A 36 -13.90 -1.71 -26.59
CA ASN A 36 -12.47 -2.01 -26.51
C ASN A 36 -11.67 -1.12 -27.48
N HIS A 37 -10.88 -0.18 -26.94
CA HIS A 37 -9.90 0.58 -27.71
C HIS A 37 -8.48 0.05 -27.49
N PRO A 38 -7.69 -0.18 -28.55
CA PRO A 38 -6.30 -0.60 -28.42
C PRO A 38 -5.43 0.58 -27.94
N LEU A 39 -4.68 0.34 -26.85
CA LEU A 39 -3.76 1.31 -26.24
C LEU A 39 -2.61 1.66 -27.18
N SER A 40 -2.41 2.96 -27.46
CA SER A 40 -1.21 3.44 -28.13
C SER A 40 -0.03 3.42 -27.15
N GLN A 41 0.97 2.59 -27.41
CA GLN A 41 2.21 2.53 -26.63
C GLN A 41 3.12 3.72 -27.00
N ALA A 42 3.24 4.69 -26.10
CA ALA A 42 4.39 5.61 -26.11
C ALA A 42 5.64 4.83 -25.65
N PRO A 43 6.86 5.21 -26.08
CA PRO A 43 8.07 4.51 -25.67
C PRO A 43 8.39 4.81 -24.21
N VAL A 44 8.01 3.86 -23.34
CA VAL A 44 8.30 3.85 -21.90
C VAL A 44 9.76 3.40 -21.73
N GLN A 45 10.54 4.05 -20.86
CA GLN A 45 11.78 3.45 -20.36
C GLN A 45 11.40 2.11 -19.75
N ASN A 46 11.91 1.00 -20.31
CA ASN A 46 11.57 -0.34 -19.84
C ASN A 46 11.66 -0.38 -18.31
N PRO A 47 10.60 -0.83 -17.61
CA PRO A 47 10.67 -0.98 -16.16
C PRO A 47 11.86 -1.90 -15.81
N PRO A 48 12.47 -1.71 -14.63
CA PRO A 48 13.53 -2.59 -14.16
C PRO A 48 13.03 -4.04 -14.20
N VAL A 49 13.81 -4.93 -14.80
CA VAL A 49 13.48 -6.37 -14.82
C VAL A 49 13.61 -6.88 -13.38
N ALA A 50 12.56 -7.52 -12.86
CA ALA A 50 12.61 -8.13 -11.55
C ALA A 50 13.78 -9.12 -11.46
N PRO A 51 14.61 -9.08 -10.40
CA PRO A 51 15.69 -10.04 -10.23
C PRO A 51 15.12 -11.46 -10.06
N ALA A 52 15.95 -12.46 -10.35
CA ALA A 52 15.59 -13.86 -10.07
C ALA A 52 15.26 -14.02 -8.58
N VAL A 53 14.17 -14.71 -8.27
CA VAL A 53 13.70 -14.97 -6.90
C VAL A 53 14.87 -15.51 -6.07
N LEU A 54 15.25 -14.80 -5.00
CA LEU A 54 16.14 -15.33 -3.97
C LEU A 54 15.38 -16.46 -3.25
N GLN A 55 15.57 -17.69 -3.71
CA GLN A 55 14.97 -18.85 -3.06
C GLN A 55 15.73 -19.18 -1.78
N GLY A 56 15.01 -19.20 -0.65
CA GLY A 56 15.43 -19.99 0.52
C GLY A 56 16.15 -19.28 1.67
N GLN A 57 16.14 -17.95 1.75
CA GLN A 57 16.54 -17.25 2.98
C GLN A 57 15.29 -16.84 3.77
N GLN A 58 15.09 -17.52 4.91
CA GLN A 58 14.09 -17.15 5.90
C GLN A 58 14.55 -15.89 6.64
N MET A 59 13.63 -15.00 7.03
CA MET A 59 13.93 -13.89 7.94
C MET A 59 14.59 -14.42 9.22
N ASN A 60 15.47 -13.62 9.80
CA ASN A 60 15.85 -13.83 11.20
C ASN A 60 14.70 -13.41 12.12
N SER A 61 13.78 -14.34 12.35
CA SER A 61 12.58 -14.15 13.15
C SER A 61 12.75 -14.56 14.62
N ALA A 62 13.99 -14.74 15.09
CA ALA A 62 14.26 -15.09 16.49
C ALA A 62 13.79 -13.94 17.42
N ALA A 63 13.02 -14.31 18.45
CA ALA A 63 12.59 -13.37 19.47
C ALA A 63 13.80 -12.84 20.25
N LEU A 64 13.95 -11.52 20.30
CA LEU A 64 14.98 -10.83 21.05
C LEU A 64 14.38 -10.18 22.30
N PRO A 65 15.14 -10.04 23.40
CA PRO A 65 14.65 -9.33 24.60
C PRO A 65 14.15 -7.91 24.30
N THR A 66 14.75 -7.24 23.31
CA THR A 66 14.37 -5.90 22.85
C THR A 66 13.00 -5.83 22.21
N ASP A 67 12.48 -6.93 21.67
CA ASP A 67 11.16 -6.96 21.01
C ASP A 67 10.02 -6.75 22.02
N SER A 68 10.28 -7.04 23.30
CA SER A 68 9.34 -6.80 24.40
C SER A 68 9.47 -5.41 25.04
N VAL A 69 10.34 -4.55 24.51
CA VAL A 69 10.43 -3.13 24.90
C VAL A 69 9.59 -2.33 23.91
N SER A 70 8.68 -1.48 24.40
CA SER A 70 7.86 -0.68 23.49
C SER A 70 8.73 0.21 22.61
N PHE A 71 8.30 0.41 21.37
CA PHE A 71 8.97 1.20 20.36
C PHE A 71 9.30 2.60 20.89
N LEU A 72 8.31 3.26 21.51
CA LEU A 72 8.49 4.58 22.13
C LEU A 72 9.62 4.57 23.18
N LYS A 73 9.69 3.53 24.04
CA LYS A 73 10.72 3.44 25.07
C LYS A 73 12.10 3.11 24.49
N ARG A 74 12.16 2.22 23.50
CA ARG A 74 13.38 1.81 22.81
C ARG A 74 14.08 3.00 22.17
N PHE A 75 13.32 3.87 21.51
CA PHE A 75 13.83 5.06 20.82
C PHE A 75 13.69 6.35 21.64
N LYS A 76 13.32 6.25 22.93
CA LYS A 76 13.15 7.39 23.86
C LYS A 76 12.23 8.50 23.31
N LEU A 77 11.21 8.11 22.55
CA LEU A 77 10.27 9.03 21.95
C LEU A 77 9.34 9.64 23.00
N PRO A 78 8.90 10.89 22.81
CA PRO A 78 7.87 11.49 23.66
C PRO A 78 6.56 10.69 23.56
N PRO A 79 5.69 10.77 24.58
CA PRO A 79 4.37 10.17 24.48
C PRO A 79 3.57 10.82 23.34
N LEU A 80 2.73 10.03 22.68
CA LEU A 80 1.88 10.49 21.59
C LEU A 80 0.58 11.17 22.06
N GLN A 81 0.35 11.36 23.37
CA GLN A 81 -0.84 11.98 23.93
C GLN A 81 -0.48 13.28 24.66
N ARG A 82 -0.11 14.32 23.92
CA ARG A 82 0.39 15.62 24.44
C ARG A 82 -0.68 16.71 24.44
N MET A 83 -1.73 16.55 23.66
CA MET A 83 -2.92 17.37 23.71
C MET A 83 -3.62 17.23 25.07
N THR A 84 -4.24 18.32 25.54
CA THR A 84 -5.10 18.25 26.74
C THR A 84 -6.32 17.39 26.46
N ASN A 85 -6.96 16.83 27.50
CA ASN A 85 -8.19 16.05 27.35
C ASN A 85 -9.28 16.79 26.54
N ALA A 86 -9.40 18.10 26.71
CA ALA A 86 -10.35 18.92 25.96
C ALA A 86 -9.98 19.03 24.47
N GLN A 87 -8.69 19.11 24.15
CA GLN A 87 -8.20 19.10 22.77
C GLN A 87 -8.41 17.73 22.12
N VAL A 88 -8.07 16.64 22.81
CA VAL A 88 -8.29 15.26 22.33
C VAL A 88 -9.76 15.02 22.03
N ALA A 89 -10.66 15.38 22.97
CA ALA A 89 -12.11 15.21 22.79
C ALA A 89 -12.66 15.99 21.58
N LYS A 90 -12.04 17.12 21.23
CA LYS A 90 -12.45 17.98 20.12
C LYS A 90 -11.84 17.58 18.78
N LEU A 91 -10.56 17.23 18.76
CA LEU A 91 -9.77 17.10 17.53
C LEU A 91 -9.49 15.66 17.13
N ILE A 92 -9.34 14.75 18.10
CA ILE A 92 -8.91 13.37 17.86
C ILE A 92 -10.07 12.39 17.98
N THR A 93 -10.81 12.42 19.10
CA THR A 93 -11.92 11.49 19.38
C THR A 93 -13.00 11.44 18.29
N PRO A 94 -13.37 12.55 17.62
CA PRO A 94 -14.39 12.52 16.56
C PRO A 94 -13.91 11.92 15.23
N LEU A 95 -12.61 11.69 15.06
CA LEU A 95 -12.06 11.19 13.80
C LEU A 95 -12.50 9.73 13.58
N GLN A 96 -12.87 9.42 12.34
CA GLN A 96 -13.45 8.14 11.98
C GLN A 96 -12.49 6.98 12.21
N VAL A 97 -11.19 7.16 11.94
CA VAL A 97 -10.17 6.14 12.22
C VAL A 97 -10.07 5.84 13.73
N MET A 98 -10.20 6.84 14.59
CA MET A 98 -10.19 6.64 16.05
C MET A 98 -11.45 5.93 16.54
N GLN A 99 -12.61 6.31 16.02
CA GLN A 99 -13.87 5.62 16.31
C GLN A 99 -13.85 4.18 15.81
N ARG A 100 -13.22 3.92 14.68
CA ARG A 100 -13.03 2.57 14.14
C ARG A 100 -12.16 1.71 15.05
N ILE A 101 -11.00 2.22 15.47
CA ILE A 101 -10.12 1.53 16.43
C ILE A 101 -10.89 1.17 17.71
N GLN A 102 -11.69 2.11 18.24
CA GLN A 102 -12.54 1.87 19.41
C GLN A 102 -13.59 0.77 19.16
N LYS A 103 -14.27 0.78 18.01
CA LYS A 103 -15.29 -0.22 17.66
C LYS A 103 -14.70 -1.61 17.46
N LEU A 104 -13.48 -1.71 16.93
CA LEU A 104 -12.75 -2.97 16.80
C LEU A 104 -12.27 -3.51 18.16
N GLY A 105 -12.27 -2.68 19.21
CA GLY A 105 -11.86 -3.09 20.56
C GLY A 105 -10.35 -3.34 20.68
N ILE A 106 -9.55 -2.75 19.79
CA ILE A 106 -8.10 -2.98 19.74
C ILE A 106 -7.39 -2.16 20.82
N ASN A 107 -6.47 -2.80 21.52
CA ASN A 107 -5.61 -2.14 22.49
C ASN A 107 -4.49 -1.38 21.77
N THR A 108 -4.59 -0.05 21.74
CA THR A 108 -3.59 0.80 21.07
C THR A 108 -2.15 0.63 21.56
N ASN A 109 -1.92 0.06 22.75
CA ASN A 109 -0.57 -0.26 23.21
C ASN A 109 0.12 -1.33 22.36
N ASP A 110 -0.65 -2.20 21.71
CA ASP A 110 -0.09 -3.30 20.90
C ASP A 110 0.63 -2.78 19.65
N PHE A 111 0.26 -1.58 19.18
CA PHE A 111 0.89 -0.91 18.03
C PHE A 111 2.37 -0.56 18.28
N PHE A 112 2.80 -0.49 19.55
CA PHE A 112 4.17 -0.14 19.91
C PHE A 112 5.06 -1.36 20.14
N TYR A 113 4.64 -2.56 19.75
CA TYR A 113 5.48 -3.77 19.82
C TYR A 113 5.60 -4.48 18.47
N PRO A 114 5.88 -3.75 17.37
CA PRO A 114 5.80 -4.33 16.03
C PRO A 114 6.73 -5.52 15.85
N ASP A 115 7.96 -5.45 16.38
CA ASP A 115 8.95 -6.53 16.28
C ASP A 115 8.50 -7.84 16.91
N LYS A 116 7.86 -7.76 18.08
CA LYS A 116 7.31 -8.94 18.75
C LYS A 116 6.16 -9.52 17.93
N GLN A 117 5.27 -8.67 17.43
CA GLN A 117 4.06 -9.14 16.76
C GLN A 117 4.37 -9.80 15.42
N TRP A 118 5.17 -9.17 14.56
CA TRP A 118 5.47 -9.75 13.24
C TRP A 118 6.25 -11.05 13.39
N LYS A 119 7.19 -11.16 14.34
CA LYS A 119 7.93 -12.41 14.59
C LYS A 119 7.02 -13.53 15.05
N ASN A 120 6.04 -13.24 15.91
CA ASN A 120 5.07 -14.24 16.34
C ASN A 120 4.25 -14.79 15.17
N ILE A 121 3.74 -13.90 14.31
CA ILE A 121 2.97 -14.26 13.11
C ILE A 121 3.85 -15.03 12.14
N TYR A 122 5.03 -14.50 11.80
CA TYR A 122 5.94 -15.13 10.84
C TYR A 122 6.34 -16.54 11.29
N ASN A 123 6.68 -16.72 12.57
CA ASN A 123 7.04 -18.03 13.11
C ASN A 123 5.86 -19.01 13.18
N SER A 124 4.64 -18.54 13.47
CA SER A 124 3.45 -19.42 13.44
C SER A 124 3.12 -19.85 12.02
N GLU A 125 3.12 -18.92 11.06
CA GLU A 125 2.70 -19.19 9.69
C GLU A 125 3.72 -19.94 8.86
N TYR A 126 5.01 -19.82 9.16
CA TYR A 126 6.01 -20.67 8.53
C TYR A 126 5.80 -22.16 8.86
N GLN A 127 5.27 -22.48 10.05
CA GLN A 127 4.86 -23.85 10.37
C GLN A 127 3.65 -24.28 9.56
N THR A 128 2.69 -23.37 9.30
CA THR A 128 1.56 -23.61 8.40
C THR A 128 2.03 -23.92 6.99
N ALA A 129 2.98 -23.16 6.45
CA ALA A 129 3.57 -23.38 5.12
C ALA A 129 4.30 -24.72 4.99
N ALA A 130 4.75 -25.29 6.12
CA ALA A 130 5.35 -26.61 6.19
C ALA A 130 4.32 -27.76 6.32
N TYR A 131 3.01 -27.48 6.25
CA TYR A 131 1.98 -28.51 6.31
C TYR A 131 2.24 -29.63 5.29
N VAL A 132 2.41 -30.84 5.81
CA VAL A 132 2.52 -32.06 5.01
C VAL A 132 1.20 -32.83 5.15
N PRO A 133 0.50 -33.13 4.04
CA PRO A 133 -0.72 -33.92 4.08
C PRO A 133 -0.51 -35.30 4.75
N SER A 134 -1.47 -35.74 5.56
CA SER A 134 -1.31 -36.91 6.43
C SER A 134 -1.26 -38.25 5.67
N ASN A 135 -1.85 -38.33 4.48
CA ASN A 135 -1.94 -39.57 3.70
C ASN A 135 -0.78 -39.75 2.71
N GLY A 136 0.29 -38.96 2.86
CA GLY A 136 1.49 -39.06 2.03
C GLY A 136 1.33 -38.40 0.66
N THR A 137 1.99 -38.97 -0.34
CA THR A 137 2.09 -38.41 -1.70
C THR A 137 1.63 -39.41 -2.75
N VAL A 138 0.81 -38.96 -3.70
CA VAL A 138 0.37 -39.73 -4.88
C VAL A 138 0.65 -38.96 -6.16
N SER A 139 0.67 -39.63 -7.30
CA SER A 139 0.88 -38.99 -8.61
C SER A 139 -0.38 -39.07 -9.47
N PHE A 140 -0.74 -37.96 -10.11
CA PHE A 140 -1.76 -37.88 -11.13
C PHE A 140 -1.11 -37.72 -12.51
N SER A 141 -1.45 -38.62 -13.43
CA SER A 141 -0.92 -38.66 -14.80
C SER A 141 -1.95 -38.33 -15.88
N GLY A 142 -3.19 -38.01 -15.48
CA GLY A 142 -4.20 -37.53 -16.41
C GLY A 142 -3.89 -36.13 -16.95
N THR A 143 -4.60 -35.74 -17.99
CA THR A 143 -4.33 -34.52 -18.77
C THR A 143 -5.50 -33.52 -18.79
N THR A 144 -6.55 -33.76 -18.01
CA THR A 144 -7.72 -32.86 -17.90
C THR A 144 -7.98 -32.43 -16.45
N ALA A 145 -8.52 -31.22 -16.28
CA ALA A 145 -8.96 -30.70 -14.98
C ALA A 145 -10.11 -31.54 -14.40
N SER A 146 -11.04 -31.99 -15.23
CA SER A 146 -12.11 -32.92 -14.81
C SER A 146 -11.58 -34.22 -14.23
N GLY A 147 -10.55 -34.80 -14.85
CA GLY A 147 -9.86 -35.99 -14.34
C GLY A 147 -9.14 -35.70 -13.01
N LEU A 148 -8.49 -34.54 -12.90
CA LEU A 148 -7.82 -34.11 -11.67
C LEU A 148 -8.84 -33.90 -10.53
N ASN A 149 -9.98 -33.28 -10.80
CA ASN A 149 -11.06 -33.09 -9.83
C ASN A 149 -11.61 -34.41 -9.30
N GLN A 150 -11.84 -35.40 -10.19
CA GLN A 150 -12.23 -36.75 -9.75
C GLN A 150 -11.13 -37.40 -8.91
N PHE A 151 -9.87 -37.22 -9.28
CA PHE A 151 -8.74 -37.76 -8.55
C PHE A 151 -8.60 -37.15 -7.14
N ILE A 152 -8.76 -35.82 -7.01
CA ILE A 152 -8.77 -35.10 -5.72
C ILE A 152 -9.83 -35.68 -4.78
N LYS A 153 -11.06 -35.90 -5.28
CA LYS A 153 -12.17 -36.47 -4.49
C LYS A 153 -11.84 -37.84 -3.90
N ASN A 154 -11.03 -38.64 -4.61
CA ASN A 154 -10.64 -39.98 -4.18
C ASN A 154 -9.38 -40.02 -3.31
N HIS A 155 -8.66 -38.91 -3.17
CA HIS A 155 -7.39 -38.82 -2.43
C HIS A 155 -7.39 -37.67 -1.42
N PRO A 156 -8.30 -37.65 -0.44
CA PRO A 156 -8.35 -36.61 0.57
C PRO A 156 -7.07 -36.62 1.42
N LYS A 157 -6.72 -35.45 1.99
CA LYS A 157 -5.57 -35.31 2.91
C LYS A 157 -4.23 -35.78 2.32
N THR A 158 -4.03 -35.62 1.02
CA THR A 158 -2.87 -36.14 0.28
C THR A 158 -2.16 -35.04 -0.50
N ARG A 159 -0.84 -35.16 -0.67
CA ARG A 159 -0.08 -34.36 -1.64
C ARG A 159 -0.19 -35.01 -3.01
N ILE A 160 -0.81 -34.33 -3.97
CA ILE A 160 -1.03 -34.85 -5.32
C ILE A 160 -0.01 -34.19 -6.26
N VAL A 161 0.91 -35.00 -6.77
CA VAL A 161 1.90 -34.57 -7.78
C VAL A 161 1.26 -34.64 -9.15
N VAL A 162 1.06 -33.49 -9.79
CA VAL A 162 0.60 -33.42 -11.18
C VAL A 162 1.82 -33.61 -12.09
N THR A 163 1.84 -34.73 -12.82
CA THR A 163 3.02 -35.15 -13.60
C THR A 163 2.97 -34.72 -15.06
N ALA A 164 1.79 -34.38 -15.57
CA ALA A 164 1.63 -33.87 -16.92
C ALA A 164 2.32 -32.50 -17.07
N SER A 165 2.99 -32.28 -18.19
CA SER A 165 3.56 -30.96 -18.52
C SER A 165 2.48 -29.95 -18.90
N LYS A 166 1.37 -30.41 -19.45
CA LYS A 166 0.18 -29.62 -19.81
C LYS A 166 -1.08 -30.27 -19.26
N LEU A 167 -1.99 -29.45 -18.76
CA LEU A 167 -3.30 -29.87 -18.26
C LEU A 167 -4.38 -29.04 -18.95
N LYS A 168 -5.27 -29.71 -19.69
CA LYS A 168 -6.45 -29.07 -20.29
C LYS A 168 -7.44 -28.69 -19.20
N VAL A 169 -7.81 -27.41 -19.14
CA VAL A 169 -8.78 -26.89 -18.17
C VAL A 169 -10.18 -26.89 -18.78
N ASP A 170 -10.80 -28.06 -18.80
CA ASP A 170 -12.19 -28.26 -19.27
C ASP A 170 -13.25 -27.86 -18.21
N GLU A 171 -12.83 -27.70 -16.96
CA GLU A 171 -13.60 -27.08 -15.87
C GLU A 171 -12.62 -26.48 -14.83
N THR A 172 -13.11 -25.65 -13.90
CA THR A 172 -12.30 -25.12 -12.79
C THR A 172 -11.71 -26.27 -11.96
N ILE A 173 -10.42 -26.18 -11.62
CA ILE A 173 -9.77 -27.13 -10.72
C ILE A 173 -10.15 -26.79 -9.28
N ASN A 174 -10.78 -27.72 -8.58
CA ASN A 174 -11.30 -27.51 -7.23
C ASN A 174 -10.41 -28.23 -6.20
N VAL A 175 -9.68 -27.46 -5.40
CA VAL A 175 -8.89 -28.00 -4.28
C VAL A 175 -9.77 -28.15 -3.05
N THR A 176 -9.60 -29.25 -2.31
CA THR A 176 -10.37 -29.57 -1.10
C THR A 176 -9.48 -29.58 0.15
N SER A 177 -10.09 -29.49 1.33
CA SER A 177 -9.37 -29.53 2.62
C SER A 177 -8.38 -30.69 2.74
N GLY A 178 -7.20 -30.39 3.27
CA GLY A 178 -6.09 -31.33 3.47
C GLY A 178 -5.30 -31.69 2.21
N VAL A 179 -5.72 -31.22 1.03
CA VAL A 179 -5.07 -31.56 -0.24
C VAL A 179 -4.09 -30.46 -0.66
N THR A 180 -2.88 -30.88 -1.02
CA THR A 180 -1.89 -30.02 -1.67
C THR A 180 -1.68 -30.50 -3.09
N LEU A 181 -1.99 -29.65 -4.07
CA LEU A 181 -1.62 -29.87 -5.46
C LEU A 181 -0.19 -29.38 -5.69
N TYR A 182 0.67 -30.26 -6.17
CA TYR A 182 2.05 -29.94 -6.50
C TYR A 182 2.32 -30.21 -7.98
N ALA A 183 2.34 -29.15 -8.78
CA ALA A 183 2.76 -29.16 -10.16
C ALA A 183 4.26 -28.85 -10.26
N LYS A 184 4.95 -29.51 -11.18
CA LYS A 184 6.37 -29.21 -11.48
C LYS A 184 6.45 -28.30 -12.71
N GLY A 185 5.77 -27.16 -12.66
CA GLY A 185 5.64 -26.24 -13.78
C GLY A 185 4.60 -26.66 -14.82
N THR A 186 3.58 -27.44 -14.43
CA THR A 186 2.47 -27.82 -15.31
C THR A 186 1.76 -26.59 -15.84
N GLU A 187 1.65 -26.49 -17.16
CA GLU A 187 0.95 -25.42 -17.88
C GLU A 187 -0.54 -25.73 -17.98
N LEU A 188 -1.39 -24.80 -17.56
CA LEU A 188 -2.83 -24.86 -17.76
C LEU A 188 -3.17 -24.35 -19.15
N VAL A 189 -3.86 -25.16 -19.97
CA VAL A 189 -4.14 -24.85 -21.38
C VAL A 189 -5.62 -25.08 -21.73
N GLU A 190 -6.05 -24.52 -22.86
CA GLU A 190 -7.39 -24.75 -23.45
C GLU A 190 -8.57 -24.44 -22.51
N GLY A 191 -8.44 -23.40 -21.68
CA GLY A 191 -9.43 -22.99 -20.66
C GLY A 191 -10.58 -22.11 -21.16
N GLN A 192 -10.87 -22.05 -22.46
CA GLN A 192 -11.90 -21.14 -22.99
C GLN A 192 -13.27 -21.42 -22.37
N GLY A 193 -13.91 -20.39 -21.82
CA GLY A 193 -15.21 -20.49 -21.14
C GLY A 193 -15.13 -20.87 -19.66
N VAL A 194 -13.93 -21.16 -19.14
CA VAL A 194 -13.67 -21.32 -17.70
C VAL A 194 -13.18 -19.99 -17.14
N SER A 195 -13.93 -19.40 -16.21
CA SER A 195 -13.58 -18.09 -15.64
C SER A 195 -12.41 -18.17 -14.64
N THR A 196 -12.42 -19.17 -13.75
CA THR A 196 -11.39 -19.36 -12.71
C THR A 196 -10.59 -20.62 -12.99
N ALA A 197 -9.25 -20.52 -13.03
CA ALA A 197 -8.40 -21.68 -13.29
C ALA A 197 -8.38 -22.66 -12.10
N ILE A 198 -8.08 -22.15 -10.90
CA ILE A 198 -8.00 -22.95 -9.67
C ILE A 198 -8.79 -22.25 -8.55
N GLU A 199 -9.69 -22.98 -7.91
CA GLU A 199 -10.47 -22.52 -6.76
C GLU A 199 -10.12 -23.30 -5.49
N VAL A 200 -9.95 -22.57 -4.38
CA VAL A 200 -9.82 -23.10 -3.02
C VAL A 200 -10.95 -22.49 -2.19
N ARG A 201 -12.00 -23.26 -1.92
CA ARG A 201 -13.22 -22.75 -1.27
C ARG A 201 -13.50 -23.48 0.04
N ASN A 202 -13.69 -22.73 1.11
CA ASN A 202 -14.04 -23.21 2.45
C ASN A 202 -13.12 -24.36 2.90
N CYS A 203 -11.81 -24.20 2.68
CA CYS A 203 -10.82 -25.25 2.89
C CYS A 203 -10.02 -25.04 4.17
N ASP A 204 -9.69 -26.15 4.83
CA ASP A 204 -8.67 -26.22 5.88
C ASP A 204 -7.44 -26.95 5.34
N ASN A 205 -6.24 -26.39 5.52
CA ASN A 205 -4.95 -27.00 5.16
C ASN A 205 -4.88 -27.42 3.69
N ALA A 206 -5.05 -26.48 2.77
CA ALA A 206 -5.04 -26.73 1.33
C ALA A 206 -3.90 -25.96 0.64
N GLY A 207 -3.32 -26.56 -0.40
CA GLY A 207 -2.16 -26.00 -1.08
C GLY A 207 -2.22 -26.05 -2.61
N VAL A 208 -1.70 -25.00 -3.25
CA VAL A 208 -1.50 -24.91 -4.70
C VAL A 208 -0.06 -24.51 -4.98
N GLU A 209 0.70 -25.43 -5.55
CA GLU A 209 2.13 -25.24 -5.73
C GLU A 209 2.57 -25.50 -7.18
N GLY A 210 3.38 -24.60 -7.74
CA GLY A 210 4.17 -24.86 -8.95
C GLY A 210 3.42 -24.90 -10.27
N PHE A 211 2.20 -24.34 -10.35
CA PHE A 211 1.45 -24.24 -11.61
C PHE A 211 1.93 -23.06 -12.46
N ARG A 212 1.79 -23.21 -13.79
CA ARG A 212 1.88 -22.11 -14.76
C ARG A 212 0.48 -21.82 -15.30
N ILE A 213 -0.03 -20.63 -15.00
CA ILE A 213 -1.38 -20.19 -15.34
C ILE A 213 -1.27 -18.98 -16.27
N ASP A 214 -1.87 -19.08 -17.45
CA ASP A 214 -1.95 -18.03 -18.47
C ASP A 214 -3.41 -17.90 -18.93
N THR A 215 -3.72 -16.95 -19.81
CA THR A 215 -4.96 -16.84 -20.60
C THR A 215 -5.58 -18.19 -20.95
N PRO A 216 -6.93 -18.30 -20.99
CA PRO A 216 -7.91 -17.21 -21.14
C PRO A 216 -8.73 -16.90 -19.87
N PHE A 217 -8.22 -17.18 -18.67
CA PHE A 217 -9.00 -17.05 -17.44
C PHE A 217 -9.24 -15.58 -17.04
N ASP A 218 -10.40 -15.33 -16.44
CA ASP A 218 -10.66 -14.10 -15.69
C ASP A 218 -9.86 -14.10 -14.39
N TYR A 219 -9.78 -15.25 -13.72
CA TYR A 219 -9.09 -15.40 -12.44
C TYR A 219 -8.12 -16.58 -12.45
N GLY A 220 -6.91 -16.36 -11.91
CA GLY A 220 -5.90 -17.41 -11.79
C GLY A 220 -6.20 -18.35 -10.62
N ILE A 221 -5.74 -17.98 -9.42
CA ILE A 221 -6.04 -18.72 -8.18
C ILE A 221 -7.02 -17.90 -7.33
N TYR A 222 -8.14 -18.52 -6.98
CA TYR A 222 -9.21 -17.87 -6.23
C TYR A 222 -9.48 -18.61 -4.91
N VAL A 223 -9.24 -17.94 -3.78
CA VAL A 223 -9.44 -18.45 -2.42
C VAL A 223 -10.68 -17.79 -1.81
N ILE A 224 -11.67 -18.59 -1.40
CA ILE A 224 -12.91 -18.13 -0.76
C ILE A 224 -13.08 -18.80 0.57
N ASN A 225 -12.80 -18.06 1.62
CA ASN A 225 -12.73 -18.53 3.00
C ASN A 225 -11.77 -19.72 3.19
N GLY A 226 -10.90 -19.65 4.18
CA GLY A 226 -10.04 -20.79 4.47
C GLY A 226 -9.21 -20.64 5.70
N ASN A 227 -8.54 -21.73 6.06
CA ASN A 227 -7.61 -21.75 7.17
C ASN A 227 -6.42 -22.63 6.80
N GLY A 228 -5.21 -22.12 6.91
CA GLY A 228 -4.02 -22.88 6.53
C GLY A 228 -3.91 -23.03 5.01
N ILE A 229 -4.00 -21.93 4.26
CA ILE A 229 -3.94 -21.96 2.80
C ILE A 229 -2.54 -21.61 2.32
N THR A 230 -1.96 -22.43 1.45
CA THR A 230 -0.60 -22.24 0.90
C THR A 230 -0.61 -22.08 -0.61
N LEU A 231 -0.15 -20.94 -1.12
CA LEU A 231 0.04 -20.67 -2.54
C LEU A 231 1.53 -20.43 -2.81
N LYS A 232 2.22 -21.37 -3.46
CA LYS A 232 3.68 -21.31 -3.57
C LYS A 232 4.22 -21.61 -4.97
N ASN A 233 5.27 -20.90 -5.38
CA ASN A 233 6.01 -21.20 -6.62
C ASN A 233 5.15 -21.20 -7.90
N ASN A 234 3.99 -20.53 -7.90
CA ASN A 234 3.14 -20.45 -9.09
C ASN A 234 3.63 -19.32 -10.00
N THR A 235 3.48 -19.49 -11.31
CA THR A 235 3.67 -18.43 -12.30
C THR A 235 2.31 -18.11 -12.91
N ILE A 236 1.85 -16.87 -12.77
CA ILE A 236 0.52 -16.43 -13.19
C ILE A 236 0.67 -15.17 -14.05
N THR A 237 0.25 -15.27 -15.31
CA THR A 237 0.45 -14.20 -16.29
C THR A 237 -0.78 -13.96 -17.16
N ALA A 238 -0.91 -12.73 -17.67
CA ALA A 238 -1.92 -12.35 -18.67
C ALA A 238 -3.38 -12.68 -18.28
N ILE A 239 -3.68 -12.74 -16.99
CA ILE A 239 -5.04 -12.98 -16.49
C ILE A 239 -5.93 -11.76 -16.78
N ALA A 240 -7.14 -12.00 -17.29
CA ALA A 240 -8.04 -10.96 -17.79
C ALA A 240 -8.67 -10.10 -16.68
N GLN A 241 -8.75 -10.62 -15.45
CA GLN A 241 -9.10 -9.85 -14.27
C GLN A 241 -7.96 -9.93 -13.24
N ARG A 242 -8.09 -10.77 -12.20
CA ARG A 242 -7.17 -10.81 -11.07
C ARG A 242 -6.44 -12.14 -10.97
N PRO A 243 -5.10 -12.15 -10.92
CA PRO A 243 -4.32 -13.38 -10.94
C PRO A 243 -4.44 -14.17 -9.63
N VAL A 244 -4.49 -13.48 -8.48
CA VAL A 244 -4.69 -14.11 -7.17
C VAL A 244 -5.70 -13.31 -6.37
N VAL A 245 -6.77 -13.98 -5.94
CA VAL A 245 -7.83 -13.40 -5.11
C VAL A 245 -7.95 -14.19 -3.81
N VAL A 246 -7.93 -13.50 -2.67
CA VAL A 246 -8.32 -14.05 -1.38
C VAL A 246 -9.46 -13.21 -0.84
N ILE A 247 -10.63 -13.81 -0.66
CA ILE A 247 -11.84 -13.08 -0.29
C ILE A 247 -12.65 -13.79 0.80
N GLY A 248 -13.23 -13.00 1.69
CA GLY A 248 -14.09 -13.48 2.77
C GLY A 248 -13.33 -13.58 4.08
N THR A 249 -13.45 -14.71 4.77
CA THR A 249 -12.80 -14.96 6.07
C THR A 249 -11.70 -16.00 5.92
N THR A 250 -10.45 -15.57 5.96
CA THR A 250 -9.29 -16.47 5.85
C THR A 250 -8.32 -16.27 7.01
N LYS A 251 -7.81 -17.35 7.58
CA LYS A 251 -6.75 -17.31 8.60
C LYS A 251 -5.56 -18.17 8.18
N ASN A 252 -4.37 -17.88 8.67
CA ASN A 252 -3.19 -18.72 8.48
C ASN A 252 -2.88 -18.90 6.98
N LEU A 253 -2.57 -17.79 6.31
CA LEU A 253 -2.38 -17.73 4.86
C LEU A 253 -0.89 -17.62 4.54
N TYR A 254 -0.39 -18.45 3.65
CA TYR A 254 0.97 -18.35 3.12
C TYR A 254 0.96 -18.18 1.60
N ILE A 255 1.54 -17.08 1.11
CA ILE A 255 1.71 -16.79 -0.32
C ILE A 255 3.20 -16.52 -0.58
N GLY A 256 3.91 -17.52 -1.10
CA GLY A 256 5.36 -17.48 -1.17
C GLY A 256 5.95 -17.75 -2.56
N SER A 257 6.94 -16.96 -2.98
CA SER A 257 7.77 -17.28 -4.16
C SER A 257 6.97 -17.41 -5.47
N ASN A 258 5.85 -16.70 -5.61
CA ASN A 258 5.07 -16.69 -6.85
C ASN A 258 5.59 -15.59 -7.81
N VAL A 259 5.36 -15.78 -9.10
CA VAL A 259 5.60 -14.79 -10.15
C VAL A 259 4.24 -14.37 -10.72
N ILE A 260 3.88 -13.10 -10.57
CA ILE A 260 2.57 -12.54 -10.93
C ILE A 260 2.82 -11.34 -11.84
N THR A 261 2.62 -11.50 -13.15
CA THR A 261 3.02 -10.48 -14.12
C THR A 261 2.05 -10.27 -15.28
N ASN A 262 2.03 -9.08 -15.87
CA ASN A 262 1.24 -8.75 -17.07
C ASN A 262 -0.28 -9.01 -16.94
N ASN A 263 -0.83 -8.95 -15.73
CA ASN A 263 -2.27 -9.18 -15.50
C ASN A 263 -3.06 -7.88 -15.61
N GLN A 264 -4.34 -7.94 -16.00
CA GLN A 264 -5.10 -6.75 -16.37
C GLN A 264 -5.54 -5.87 -15.19
N HIS A 265 -5.83 -6.45 -14.02
CA HIS A 265 -6.32 -5.71 -12.85
C HIS A 265 -5.46 -5.96 -11.60
N GLY A 266 -4.18 -5.60 -11.69
CA GLY A 266 -3.22 -5.68 -10.59
C GLY A 266 -2.64 -7.07 -10.33
N GLY A 267 -2.03 -7.23 -9.16
CA GLY A 267 -1.41 -8.48 -8.71
C GLY A 267 -2.27 -9.23 -7.69
N LEU A 268 -1.81 -9.24 -6.44
CA LEU A 268 -2.46 -9.92 -5.33
C LEU A 268 -3.57 -9.06 -4.72
N TYR A 269 -4.78 -9.63 -4.61
CA TYR A 269 -5.93 -8.94 -4.05
C TYR A 269 -6.50 -9.70 -2.85
N ILE A 270 -6.43 -9.08 -1.66
CA ILE A 270 -6.89 -9.66 -0.39
C ILE A 270 -7.99 -8.77 0.19
N GLN A 271 -9.18 -9.33 0.34
CA GLN A 271 -10.39 -8.62 0.72
C GLN A 271 -11.15 -9.33 1.85
N GLY A 272 -11.59 -8.57 2.83
CA GLY A 272 -12.39 -9.06 3.96
C GLY A 272 -11.54 -9.39 5.18
N ASN A 273 -12.05 -10.27 6.05
CA ASN A 273 -11.41 -10.61 7.32
C ASN A 273 -10.31 -11.66 7.10
N VAL A 274 -9.16 -11.23 6.62
CA VAL A 274 -7.99 -12.09 6.35
C VAL A 274 -6.90 -11.79 7.37
N SER A 275 -6.44 -12.80 8.11
CA SER A 275 -5.44 -12.55 9.15
C SER A 275 -4.44 -13.67 9.39
N HIS A 276 -3.38 -13.34 10.14
CA HIS A 276 -2.27 -14.25 10.43
C HIS A 276 -1.71 -14.79 9.13
N GLY A 277 -1.17 -13.89 8.30
CA GLY A 277 -0.71 -14.21 6.95
C GLY A 277 0.77 -13.89 6.75
N VAL A 278 1.41 -14.60 5.83
CA VAL A 278 2.74 -14.29 5.30
C VAL A 278 2.67 -14.24 3.77
N ILE A 279 3.10 -13.12 3.20
CA ILE A 279 3.23 -12.88 1.77
C ILE A 279 4.71 -12.59 1.53
N GLU A 280 5.48 -13.56 1.04
CA GLU A 280 6.93 -13.42 0.95
C GLU A 280 7.57 -13.82 -0.37
N ASN A 281 8.66 -13.13 -0.72
CA ASN A 281 9.53 -13.46 -1.85
C ASN A 281 8.78 -13.56 -3.20
N ASN A 282 7.65 -12.89 -3.36
CA ASN A 282 6.91 -12.86 -4.61
C ASN A 282 7.50 -11.82 -5.56
N VAL A 283 7.42 -12.08 -6.86
CA VAL A 283 7.69 -11.11 -7.93
C VAL A 283 6.36 -10.69 -8.52
N ILE A 284 5.99 -9.44 -8.33
CA ILE A 284 4.72 -8.85 -8.77
C ILE A 284 5.04 -7.66 -9.65
N SER A 285 4.97 -7.86 -10.97
CA SER A 285 5.52 -6.90 -11.92
C SER A 285 4.66 -6.64 -13.13
N ASP A 286 4.70 -5.41 -13.63
CA ASP A 286 4.11 -5.02 -14.92
C ASP A 286 2.61 -5.36 -15.05
N ASN A 287 1.87 -5.31 -13.94
CA ASN A 287 0.42 -5.49 -13.97
C ASN A 287 -0.27 -4.17 -14.34
N PHE A 288 -1.33 -4.30 -15.12
CA PHE A 288 -2.14 -3.20 -15.63
C PHE A 288 -3.26 -2.83 -14.64
N GLY A 289 -4.02 -1.79 -15.02
CA GLY A 289 -5.04 -1.18 -14.18
C GLY A 289 -4.50 0.04 -13.43
N ALA A 290 -5.28 1.12 -13.41
CA ALA A 290 -4.88 2.39 -12.80
C ALA A 290 -5.59 2.68 -11.46
N SER A 291 -6.63 1.90 -11.11
CA SER A 291 -7.31 2.01 -9.83
C SER A 291 -6.39 1.62 -8.66
N ASN A 292 -6.55 2.24 -7.49
CA ASN A 292 -5.77 1.86 -6.30
C ASN A 292 -6.00 0.38 -5.92
N TRP A 293 -7.21 -0.14 -6.15
CA TRP A 293 -7.53 -1.57 -5.96
C TRP A 293 -6.95 -2.48 -7.05
N MET A 294 -6.17 -1.96 -7.98
CA MET A 294 -5.39 -2.70 -8.99
C MET A 294 -3.88 -2.60 -8.72
N ALA A 295 -3.47 -2.26 -7.49
CA ALA A 295 -2.08 -2.28 -7.08
C ALA A 295 -1.42 -3.66 -7.26
N GLY A 296 -0.10 -3.69 -7.16
CA GLY A 296 0.65 -4.95 -7.11
C GLY A 296 0.19 -5.83 -5.94
N ILE A 297 0.06 -5.25 -4.74
CA ILE A 297 -0.55 -5.92 -3.58
C ILE A 297 -1.65 -5.02 -3.01
N VAL A 298 -2.84 -5.57 -2.84
CA VAL A 298 -3.98 -4.88 -2.22
C VAL A 298 -4.44 -5.62 -0.97
N LEU A 299 -4.47 -4.91 0.15
CA LEU A 299 -5.14 -5.32 1.38
C LEU A 299 -6.32 -4.38 1.60
N THR A 300 -7.55 -4.85 1.41
CA THR A 300 -8.72 -3.96 1.39
C THR A 300 -9.86 -4.40 2.30
N ASP A 301 -10.45 -3.40 2.95
CA ASP A 301 -11.65 -3.48 3.75
C ASP A 301 -12.94 -3.15 2.98
N VAL A 302 -12.88 -3.06 1.64
CA VAL A 302 -14.08 -2.98 0.80
C VAL A 302 -15.01 -4.13 1.18
N PRO A 303 -16.28 -3.86 1.53
CA PRO A 303 -17.17 -4.91 2.02
C PRO A 303 -17.35 -6.04 1.00
N VAL A 304 -17.25 -7.27 1.51
CA VAL A 304 -17.51 -8.46 0.71
C VAL A 304 -19.03 -8.62 0.56
N THR A 305 -19.58 -8.18 -0.58
CA THR A 305 -21.00 -8.34 -0.92
C THR A 305 -21.28 -9.61 -1.73
N ASN A 306 -20.28 -10.10 -2.46
CA ASN A 306 -20.34 -11.34 -3.23
C ASN A 306 -18.94 -11.98 -3.29
N THR A 307 -18.78 -13.17 -2.73
CA THR A 307 -17.48 -13.87 -2.69
C THR A 307 -17.03 -14.40 -4.05
N SER A 308 -17.94 -14.55 -5.02
CA SER A 308 -17.61 -15.02 -6.38
C SER A 308 -17.23 -13.90 -7.35
N ASN A 309 -17.33 -12.63 -6.93
CA ASN A 309 -16.94 -11.50 -7.75
C ASN A 309 -16.32 -10.38 -6.87
N PRO A 310 -14.98 -10.18 -6.92
CA PRO A 310 -14.31 -9.17 -6.11
C PRO A 310 -14.71 -7.73 -6.50
N PHE A 311 -15.36 -7.54 -7.67
CA PHE A 311 -15.83 -6.25 -8.16
C PHE A 311 -17.33 -5.99 -7.90
N ALA A 312 -18.06 -6.87 -7.21
CA ALA A 312 -19.50 -6.73 -7.01
C ALA A 312 -19.94 -5.43 -6.30
N GLY A 313 -19.03 -4.79 -5.56
CA GLY A 313 -19.25 -3.50 -4.90
C GLY A 313 -18.70 -2.29 -5.66
N PHE A 314 -18.13 -2.48 -6.86
CA PHE A 314 -17.47 -1.44 -7.63
C PHE A 314 -18.40 -0.83 -8.69
N ALA A 315 -18.06 0.37 -9.14
CA ALA A 315 -18.60 0.95 -10.36
C ALA A 315 -18.36 0.00 -11.56
N SER A 316 -19.15 0.15 -12.62
CA SER A 316 -19.09 -0.74 -13.80
C SER A 316 -17.73 -0.75 -14.51
N ASN A 317 -16.92 0.30 -14.34
CA ASN A 317 -15.55 0.39 -14.83
C ASN A 317 -14.51 -0.20 -13.86
N HIS A 318 -14.95 -0.81 -12.76
CA HIS A 318 -14.15 -1.40 -11.69
C HIS A 318 -13.19 -0.44 -10.97
N TYR A 319 -13.31 0.88 -11.19
CA TYR A 319 -12.30 1.84 -10.73
C TYR A 319 -12.50 2.23 -9.26
N TRP A 320 -13.74 2.49 -8.85
CA TRP A 320 -14.11 2.94 -7.51
C TRP A 320 -15.07 1.95 -6.84
N PRO A 321 -14.83 1.52 -5.60
CA PRO A 321 -15.84 0.82 -4.81
C PRO A 321 -16.94 1.79 -4.36
N SER A 322 -18.06 1.22 -3.95
CA SER A 322 -19.10 1.98 -3.25
C SER A 322 -18.52 2.52 -1.93
N PRO A 323 -18.68 3.82 -1.62
CA PRO A 323 -18.15 4.45 -0.45
C PRO A 323 -18.88 3.93 0.77
N VAL A 324 -18.10 3.63 1.79
CA VAL A 324 -18.55 3.22 3.10
C VAL A 324 -17.79 4.06 4.11
N PRO A 325 -18.42 4.60 5.16
CA PRO A 325 -17.70 5.33 6.19
C PRO A 325 -16.66 4.44 6.87
N ILE A 326 -15.46 4.98 7.13
CA ILE A 326 -14.36 4.25 7.81
C ILE A 326 -14.85 3.57 9.09
N THR A 327 -15.75 4.22 9.83
CA THR A 327 -16.29 3.69 11.10
C THR A 327 -17.13 2.40 10.97
N GLN A 328 -17.47 1.97 9.75
CA GLN A 328 -18.27 0.77 9.47
C GLN A 328 -17.42 -0.39 8.91
N LYS A 329 -16.16 -0.14 8.57
CA LYS A 329 -15.28 -1.13 7.93
C LYS A 329 -14.58 -1.98 8.99
N LEU A 330 -15.27 -3.02 9.45
CA LEU A 330 -14.81 -3.85 10.58
C LEU A 330 -14.24 -5.22 10.17
N ALA A 331 -14.50 -5.67 8.94
CA ALA A 331 -13.92 -6.88 8.38
C ALA A 331 -12.82 -6.48 7.39
N SER A 332 -11.56 -6.61 7.81
CA SER A 332 -10.43 -6.04 7.09
C SER A 332 -9.20 -6.92 7.24
N PRO A 333 -8.24 -6.89 6.28
CA PRO A 333 -7.03 -7.65 6.44
C PRO A 333 -6.17 -7.12 7.58
N HIS A 334 -5.67 -8.01 8.45
CA HIS A 334 -4.87 -7.63 9.62
C HIS A 334 -3.91 -8.71 10.08
N ASP A 335 -2.86 -8.36 10.82
CA ASP A 335 -1.84 -9.31 11.28
C ASP A 335 -1.20 -10.10 10.12
N ILE A 336 -0.86 -9.40 9.03
CA ILE A 336 -0.20 -9.97 7.85
C ILE A 336 1.22 -9.42 7.74
N VAL A 337 2.17 -10.32 7.57
CA VAL A 337 3.57 -10.00 7.25
C VAL A 337 3.74 -10.03 5.73
N VAL A 338 4.14 -8.92 5.15
CA VAL A 338 4.44 -8.73 3.73
C VAL A 338 5.93 -8.47 3.60
N ASP A 339 6.68 -9.46 3.13
CA ASP A 339 8.12 -9.53 3.35
C ASP A 339 8.93 -9.87 2.09
N ARG A 340 9.99 -9.11 1.80
CA ARG A 340 10.91 -9.37 0.66
C ARG A 340 10.21 -9.58 -0.69
N ASN A 341 9.10 -8.88 -0.94
CA ASN A 341 8.46 -8.94 -2.26
C ASN A 341 9.07 -7.90 -3.20
N TYR A 342 9.18 -8.26 -4.48
CA TYR A 342 9.52 -7.33 -5.55
C TYR A 342 8.22 -6.85 -6.22
N VAL A 343 7.85 -5.60 -6.00
CA VAL A 343 6.62 -5.01 -6.51
C VAL A 343 6.95 -3.85 -7.44
N ILE A 344 7.03 -4.15 -8.74
CA ILE A 344 7.74 -3.31 -9.71
C ILE A 344 6.87 -2.98 -10.93
N GLY A 345 6.90 -1.74 -11.40
CA GLY A 345 6.39 -1.41 -12.74
C GLY A 345 4.88 -1.50 -12.92
N ASN A 346 4.08 -1.62 -11.85
CA ASN A 346 2.63 -1.71 -11.95
C ASN A 346 2.03 -0.35 -12.38
N ASN A 347 0.87 -0.36 -13.04
CA ASN A 347 0.19 0.85 -13.52
C ASN A 347 -0.57 1.62 -12.41
N ALA A 348 -0.77 0.99 -11.27
CA ALA A 348 -1.31 1.58 -10.05
C ALA A 348 -0.20 1.70 -8.99
N ASN A 349 -0.56 1.55 -7.71
CA ASN A 349 0.37 1.55 -6.60
C ASN A 349 1.24 0.28 -6.60
N GLY A 350 2.38 0.33 -5.92
CA GLY A 350 3.06 -0.90 -5.54
C GLY A 350 2.22 -1.69 -4.54
N ILE A 351 2.05 -1.13 -3.35
CA ILE A 351 1.25 -1.72 -2.26
C ILE A 351 0.15 -0.74 -1.84
N TYR A 352 -1.09 -1.20 -1.80
CA TYR A 352 -2.24 -0.43 -1.35
C TYR A 352 -2.88 -1.09 -0.12
N SER A 353 -2.79 -0.40 1.01
CA SER A 353 -3.48 -0.75 2.25
C SER A 353 -4.70 0.13 2.39
N ASP A 354 -5.86 -0.43 2.16
CA ASP A 354 -7.15 0.23 2.18
C ASP A 354 -7.90 -0.20 3.45
N GLY A 355 -7.71 0.57 4.51
CA GLY A 355 -8.26 0.28 5.83
C GLY A 355 -7.74 -1.02 6.46
N SER A 356 -6.68 -1.64 5.92
CA SER A 356 -6.00 -2.74 6.60
C SER A 356 -5.25 -2.25 7.85
N TYR A 357 -5.08 -3.11 8.87
CA TYR A 357 -4.47 -2.69 10.14
C TYR A 357 -3.52 -3.73 10.74
N MET A 358 -2.57 -3.30 11.56
CA MET A 358 -1.58 -4.18 12.22
C MET A 358 -0.87 -5.12 11.23
N ASN A 359 -0.57 -4.63 10.03
CA ASN A 359 0.21 -5.35 9.03
C ASN A 359 1.67 -4.87 9.05
N TYR A 360 2.58 -5.76 8.65
CA TYR A 360 4.02 -5.58 8.77
C TYR A 360 4.66 -5.72 7.39
N PHE A 361 5.09 -4.61 6.81
CA PHE A 361 5.68 -4.51 5.48
C PHE A 361 7.18 -4.37 5.63
N LEU A 362 7.90 -5.47 5.40
CA LEU A 362 9.31 -5.64 5.75
C LEU A 362 10.15 -5.92 4.51
N GLU A 363 11.27 -5.22 4.35
CA GLU A 363 12.30 -5.56 3.35
C GLU A 363 11.79 -5.68 1.90
N ASN A 364 10.65 -5.06 1.55
CA ASN A 364 10.11 -5.12 0.20
C ASN A 364 10.86 -4.17 -0.73
N HIS A 365 10.95 -4.55 -1.99
CA HIS A 365 11.48 -3.72 -3.07
C HIS A 365 10.33 -3.20 -3.91
N ILE A 366 10.03 -1.90 -3.77
CA ILE A 366 8.86 -1.25 -4.35
C ILE A 366 9.33 -0.17 -5.32
N GLU A 367 9.28 -0.46 -6.63
CA GLU A 367 9.96 0.37 -7.62
C GLU A 367 9.14 0.68 -8.87
N ALA A 368 9.26 1.90 -9.38
CA ALA A 368 8.77 2.29 -10.71
C ALA A 368 7.27 2.02 -10.94
N ASN A 369 6.47 1.97 -9.88
CA ASN A 369 5.02 1.93 -9.98
C ASN A 369 4.49 3.32 -10.37
N ASP A 370 3.39 3.34 -11.12
CA ASP A 370 2.91 4.58 -11.74
C ASP A 370 2.24 5.49 -10.71
N LYS A 371 1.60 4.92 -9.67
CA LYS A 371 1.13 5.65 -8.49
C LYS A 371 2.16 5.57 -7.34
N GLU A 372 1.72 5.75 -6.09
CA GLU A 372 2.60 5.65 -4.93
C GLU A 372 3.30 4.29 -4.88
N GLY A 373 4.51 4.28 -4.31
CA GLY A 373 5.13 3.01 -3.95
C GLY A 373 4.24 2.26 -2.96
N MET A 374 3.90 2.91 -1.85
CA MET A 374 2.99 2.38 -0.86
C MET A 374 1.99 3.44 -0.37
N CYS A 375 0.73 3.06 -0.18
CA CYS A 375 -0.29 3.93 0.38
C CYS A 375 -1.02 3.24 1.54
N LEU A 376 -1.03 3.90 2.71
CA LEU A 376 -1.79 3.54 3.90
C LEU A 376 -3.03 4.45 3.97
N ASP A 377 -4.16 3.97 3.45
CA ASP A 377 -5.34 4.78 3.17
C ASP A 377 -6.55 4.38 4.03
N ASN A 378 -7.56 5.23 4.03
CA ASN A 378 -8.94 4.89 4.30
C ASN A 378 -9.16 4.19 5.66
N GLY A 379 -8.54 4.74 6.70
CA GLY A 379 -8.66 4.23 8.05
C GLY A 379 -7.61 3.17 8.40
N SER A 380 -6.55 2.99 7.62
CA SER A 380 -5.45 2.11 7.99
C SER A 380 -4.76 2.56 9.28
N PHE A 381 -4.43 1.60 10.16
CA PHE A 381 -3.76 1.93 11.42
C PHE A 381 -2.85 0.83 11.96
N GLY A 382 -1.90 1.24 12.81
CA GLY A 382 -1.02 0.31 13.52
C GLY A 382 -0.08 -0.49 12.61
N ASN A 383 0.07 -0.09 11.34
CA ASN A 383 0.94 -0.79 10.40
C ASN A 383 2.40 -0.42 10.64
N TYR A 384 3.29 -1.39 10.42
CA TYR A 384 4.74 -1.22 10.52
C TYR A 384 5.36 -1.38 9.14
N VAL A 385 5.96 -0.31 8.62
CA VAL A 385 6.62 -0.27 7.31
C VAL A 385 8.10 -0.08 7.57
N ALA A 386 8.88 -1.16 7.49
CA ALA A 386 10.28 -1.13 7.85
C ALA A 386 11.23 -1.79 6.85
N ASP A 387 12.42 -1.21 6.74
CA ASP A 387 13.54 -1.75 5.95
C ASP A 387 13.24 -1.93 4.45
N ASN A 388 12.19 -1.27 3.93
CA ASN A 388 11.82 -1.36 2.52
C ASN A 388 12.70 -0.44 1.66
N ILE A 389 12.87 -0.82 0.40
CA ILE A 389 13.42 0.04 -0.65
C ILE A 389 12.26 0.55 -1.49
N VAL A 390 12.03 1.87 -1.46
CA VAL A 390 10.94 2.54 -2.17
C VAL A 390 11.50 3.56 -3.14
N SER A 391 11.47 3.28 -4.44
CA SER A 391 12.12 4.17 -5.40
C SER A 391 11.44 4.34 -6.76
N LEU A 392 11.65 5.48 -7.39
CA LEU A 392 11.18 5.79 -8.75
C LEU A 392 9.65 5.68 -8.94
N ASN A 393 8.85 5.68 -7.87
CA ASN A 393 7.40 5.58 -7.95
C ASN A 393 6.75 6.96 -8.22
N GLY A 394 5.50 6.93 -8.69
CA GLY A 394 4.64 8.11 -8.79
C GLY A 394 4.79 8.92 -10.07
N ASN A 395 5.40 8.35 -11.12
CA ASN A 395 5.59 9.05 -12.39
C ASN A 395 4.27 9.24 -13.17
N ARG A 396 3.38 8.24 -13.12
CA ARG A 396 2.09 8.22 -13.85
C ARG A 396 2.25 8.36 -15.37
N ALA A 397 3.21 7.64 -15.96
CA ALA A 397 3.50 7.74 -17.39
C ALA A 397 2.71 6.74 -18.24
N ARG A 398 2.28 5.63 -17.66
CA ARG A 398 1.48 4.56 -18.30
C ARG A 398 -0.03 4.74 -18.09
N GLN A 399 -0.44 5.69 -17.24
CA GLN A 399 -1.84 6.07 -17.07
C GLN A 399 -2.38 6.87 -18.26
N THR A 400 -3.58 6.49 -18.72
CA THR A 400 -4.31 7.17 -19.80
C THR A 400 -4.92 8.49 -19.33
N GLU A 401 -5.41 9.29 -20.26
CA GLU A 401 -6.11 10.53 -19.92
C GLU A 401 -7.40 10.28 -19.13
N GLU A 402 -8.08 9.16 -19.40
CA GLU A 402 -9.28 8.79 -18.66
C GLU A 402 -8.95 8.40 -17.21
N ASP A 403 -7.84 7.68 -16.99
CA ASP A 403 -7.36 7.38 -15.64
C ASP A 403 -7.05 8.66 -14.86
N LEU A 404 -6.40 9.65 -15.48
CA LEU A 404 -6.10 10.93 -14.86
C LEU A 404 -7.37 11.75 -14.56
N LYS A 405 -8.43 11.63 -15.37
CA LYS A 405 -9.73 12.26 -15.08
C LYS A 405 -10.42 11.59 -13.91
N LEU A 406 -10.39 10.26 -13.84
CA LEU A 406 -10.96 9.50 -12.72
C LEU A 406 -10.26 9.85 -11.39
N ASP A 407 -8.96 10.11 -11.43
CA ASP A 407 -8.18 10.59 -10.29
C ASP A 407 -8.27 12.11 -10.07
N GLY A 408 -9.01 12.85 -10.91
CA GLY A 408 -9.23 14.29 -10.77
C GLY A 408 -7.99 15.15 -10.99
N VAL A 409 -7.03 14.71 -11.81
CA VAL A 409 -5.74 15.39 -12.05
C VAL A 409 -5.46 15.70 -13.53
N ALA A 410 -6.32 15.28 -14.45
CA ALA A 410 -6.19 15.55 -15.88
C ALA A 410 -5.98 17.04 -16.22
N GLN A 411 -6.64 17.95 -15.49
CA GLN A 411 -6.56 19.40 -15.69
C GLN A 411 -5.16 19.98 -15.51
N PHE A 412 -4.26 19.29 -14.81
CA PHE A 412 -2.90 19.75 -14.62
C PHE A 412 -2.01 19.52 -15.84
N GLY A 413 -2.46 18.68 -16.78
CA GLY A 413 -1.74 18.36 -18.01
C GLY A 413 -0.61 17.36 -17.81
N ARG A 414 0.18 17.20 -18.87
CA ARG A 414 1.29 16.24 -18.94
C ARG A 414 2.59 16.92 -19.33
N GLU A 415 3.68 16.31 -18.89
CA GLU A 415 5.02 16.61 -19.32
C GLU A 415 5.28 16.09 -20.74
N LYS A 416 6.36 16.57 -21.38
CA LYS A 416 6.73 16.15 -22.75
C LYS A 416 6.99 14.64 -22.88
N ASN A 417 7.40 13.99 -21.80
CA ASN A 417 7.62 12.54 -21.75
C ASN A 417 6.33 11.73 -21.55
N GLY A 418 5.16 12.37 -21.57
CA GLY A 418 3.86 11.74 -21.41
C GLY A 418 3.39 11.57 -19.96
N SER A 419 4.25 11.83 -18.98
CA SER A 419 3.92 11.67 -17.56
C SER A 419 3.01 12.80 -17.03
N SER A 420 2.12 12.50 -16.08
CA SER A 420 1.25 13.51 -15.43
C SER A 420 2.06 14.61 -14.73
N ASN A 421 1.63 15.87 -14.77
CA ASN A 421 2.25 16.94 -13.97
C ASN A 421 2.03 16.72 -12.47
N ALA A 422 0.87 16.19 -12.08
CA ALA A 422 0.60 15.79 -10.70
C ALA A 422 1.27 14.45 -10.41
N LYS A 423 2.28 14.45 -9.53
CA LYS A 423 3.04 13.25 -9.13
C LYS A 423 2.57 12.72 -7.78
N LEU A 424 2.96 11.49 -7.49
CA LEU A 424 2.61 10.79 -6.26
C LEU A 424 3.85 10.40 -5.45
N PRO A 425 3.75 10.32 -4.11
CA PRO A 425 4.90 10.09 -3.23
C PRO A 425 5.43 8.65 -3.27
N GLY A 426 6.59 8.43 -2.67
CA GLY A 426 7.10 7.09 -2.38
C GLY A 426 6.17 6.34 -1.42
N ILE A 427 5.91 6.94 -0.25
CA ILE A 427 4.99 6.42 0.76
C ILE A 427 3.95 7.49 1.10
N SER A 428 2.67 7.14 1.08
CA SER A 428 1.58 7.99 1.57
C SER A 428 0.86 7.42 2.79
N ILE A 429 0.43 8.34 3.65
CA ILE A 429 -0.44 8.10 4.80
C ILE A 429 -1.68 8.98 4.60
N ASP A 430 -2.85 8.38 4.55
CA ASP A 430 -4.07 9.09 4.22
C ASP A 430 -5.26 8.58 5.03
N ASN A 431 -5.87 9.45 5.83
CA ASN A 431 -6.94 9.08 6.76
C ASN A 431 -6.54 7.91 7.67
N ALA A 432 -5.31 7.95 8.17
CA ALA A 432 -4.65 6.81 8.82
C ALA A 432 -3.97 7.23 10.15
N ALA A 433 -3.80 6.26 11.06
CA ALA A 433 -3.35 6.53 12.42
C ALA A 433 -2.35 5.49 12.96
N TYR A 434 -1.48 5.88 13.90
CA TYR A 434 -0.57 4.94 14.59
C TYR A 434 0.34 4.10 13.70
N ASN A 435 0.58 4.51 12.46
CA ASN A 435 1.50 3.78 11.58
C ASN A 435 2.94 4.18 11.88
N ILE A 436 3.86 3.25 11.68
CA ILE A 436 5.28 3.43 11.91
C ILE A 436 6.01 3.22 10.59
N ILE A 437 6.68 4.26 10.09
CA ILE A 437 7.52 4.24 8.89
C ILE A 437 8.97 4.35 9.34
N PHE A 438 9.72 3.26 9.26
CA PHE A 438 10.99 3.12 9.98
C PHE A 438 12.11 2.49 9.16
N GLN A 439 13.32 3.04 9.17
CA GLN A 439 14.50 2.45 8.49
C GLN A 439 14.32 2.10 7.01
N ASN A 440 13.39 2.75 6.31
CA ASN A 440 13.24 2.56 4.87
C ASN A 440 14.27 3.36 4.09
N THR A 441 14.67 2.85 2.93
CA THR A 441 15.39 3.61 1.90
C THR A 441 14.38 4.14 0.88
N ILE A 442 14.09 5.43 0.93
CA ILE A 442 13.05 6.08 0.12
C ILE A 442 13.71 7.08 -0.81
N LYS A 443 13.88 6.73 -2.09
CA LYS A 443 14.73 7.52 -2.98
C LYS A 443 14.22 7.72 -4.39
N ASN A 444 14.55 8.85 -5.01
CA ASN A 444 14.29 9.13 -6.42
C ASN A 444 12.81 9.03 -6.83
N ASN A 445 11.86 9.10 -5.89
CA ASN A 445 10.44 9.11 -6.23
C ASN A 445 10.06 10.43 -6.91
N TYR A 446 9.05 10.38 -7.78
CA TYR A 446 8.67 11.53 -8.59
C TYR A 446 7.95 12.60 -7.76
N GLY A 447 7.18 12.21 -6.74
CA GLY A 447 6.61 13.08 -5.74
C GLY A 447 7.45 13.16 -4.45
N ASP A 448 6.78 13.36 -3.32
CA ASP A 448 7.39 13.42 -2.00
C ASP A 448 8.04 12.07 -1.60
N GLY A 449 8.96 12.08 -0.64
CA GLY A 449 9.46 10.84 -0.03
C GLY A 449 8.36 10.15 0.79
N VAL A 450 7.99 10.77 1.91
CA VAL A 450 6.84 10.38 2.74
C VAL A 450 5.83 11.53 2.77
N LYS A 451 4.55 11.24 2.57
CA LYS A 451 3.49 12.24 2.60
C LYS A 451 2.31 11.80 3.44
N ILE A 452 1.96 12.59 4.45
CA ILE A 452 0.61 12.60 4.99
C ILE A 452 -0.25 13.45 4.05
N VAL A 453 -1.29 12.88 3.45
CA VAL A 453 -2.07 13.55 2.39
C VAL A 453 -3.17 14.42 3.01
N ARG A 454 -4.09 13.80 3.76
CA ARG A 454 -5.22 14.44 4.47
C ARG A 454 -5.03 14.26 5.97
N THR A 455 -6.01 13.65 6.65
CA THR A 455 -5.92 13.40 8.10
C THR A 455 -4.89 12.31 8.40
N GLY A 456 -3.81 12.65 9.08
CA GLY A 456 -2.87 11.68 9.65
C GLY A 456 -2.55 12.00 11.10
N ILE A 457 -2.74 11.03 11.99
CA ILE A 457 -2.57 11.24 13.43
C ILE A 457 -1.68 10.18 14.07
N LEU A 458 -0.87 10.58 15.05
CA LEU A 458 -0.16 9.66 15.93
C LEU A 458 0.80 8.71 15.18
N ASN A 459 1.23 9.09 13.97
CA ASN A 459 2.16 8.28 13.17
C ASN A 459 3.61 8.59 13.56
N LEU A 460 4.49 7.61 13.41
CA LEU A 460 5.93 7.72 13.62
C LEU A 460 6.64 7.59 12.27
N ILE A 461 7.51 8.54 11.95
CA ILE A 461 8.34 8.52 10.72
C ILE A 461 9.78 8.75 11.16
N GLY A 462 10.59 7.68 11.25
CA GLY A 462 11.94 7.85 11.76
C GLY A 462 12.99 6.88 11.28
N GLU A 463 14.25 7.29 11.43
CA GLU A 463 15.44 6.54 10.97
C GLU A 463 15.42 6.13 9.48
N ASN A 464 14.58 6.76 8.66
CA ASN A 464 14.56 6.50 7.22
C ASN A 464 15.74 7.23 6.55
N THR A 465 16.26 6.63 5.48
CA THR A 465 17.14 7.32 4.51
C THR A 465 16.28 7.79 3.35
N ILE A 466 16.12 9.10 3.21
CA ILE A 466 15.22 9.74 2.25
C ILE A 466 16.09 10.59 1.32
N SER A 467 16.13 10.26 0.02
CA SER A 467 17.00 11.01 -0.89
C SER A 467 16.48 11.25 -2.29
N ASP A 468 16.74 12.44 -2.83
CA ASP A 468 16.45 12.82 -4.22
C ASP A 468 14.99 12.56 -4.67
N ASN A 469 14.05 12.57 -3.71
CA ASN A 469 12.60 12.62 -4.00
C ASN A 469 12.25 14.06 -4.39
N ASN A 470 11.30 14.27 -5.32
CA ASN A 470 11.09 15.51 -6.11
C ASN A 470 11.58 15.41 -7.57
N ARG A 471 11.85 14.18 -8.05
CA ARG A 471 12.27 13.94 -9.44
C ARG A 471 11.29 14.47 -10.48
N GLY A 472 10.00 14.53 -10.15
CA GLY A 472 8.94 14.98 -11.04
C GLY A 472 8.56 16.46 -10.90
N VAL A 473 9.42 17.27 -10.26
CA VAL A 473 9.27 18.73 -10.18
C VAL A 473 8.99 19.34 -11.55
N ASN A 474 8.08 20.30 -11.59
CA ASN A 474 7.69 20.99 -12.81
C ASN A 474 7.20 22.41 -12.49
N SER A 475 6.68 23.10 -13.51
CA SER A 475 6.21 24.49 -13.37
C SER A 475 5.03 24.67 -12.41
N GLN A 476 4.32 23.60 -12.05
CA GLN A 476 3.14 23.62 -11.16
C GLN A 476 3.41 22.99 -9.80
N PHE A 477 4.21 21.92 -9.75
CA PHE A 477 4.41 21.13 -8.53
C PHE A 477 5.90 20.97 -8.18
N HIS A 478 6.14 20.93 -6.88
CA HIS A 478 7.40 20.56 -6.25
C HIS A 478 7.09 19.73 -5.00
N PHE A 479 8.08 19.02 -4.49
CA PHE A 479 7.91 17.96 -3.52
C PHE A 479 9.01 17.95 -2.46
N PHE A 480 8.72 17.29 -1.34
CA PHE A 480 9.47 17.33 -0.11
C PHE A 480 10.11 15.98 0.23
N GLY A 481 11.11 15.99 1.11
CA GLY A 481 11.57 14.74 1.74
C GLY A 481 10.43 14.11 2.55
N ILE A 482 9.86 14.89 3.47
CA ILE A 482 8.67 14.53 4.25
C ILE A 482 7.64 15.67 4.21
N LEU A 483 6.38 15.36 3.91
CA LEU A 483 5.26 16.28 3.97
C LEU A 483 4.25 15.83 5.03
N LEU A 484 4.07 16.62 6.08
CA LEU A 484 2.87 16.55 6.92
C LEU A 484 1.82 17.45 6.27
N GLY A 485 0.92 16.85 5.48
CA GLY A 485 -0.06 17.57 4.69
C GLY A 485 -1.41 17.71 5.37
N SER A 486 -2.21 18.63 4.84
CA SER A 486 -3.56 18.94 5.32
C SER A 486 -4.57 19.11 4.17
N ALA A 487 -4.47 18.27 3.14
CA ALA A 487 -5.21 18.49 1.90
C ALA A 487 -6.72 18.66 2.16
N PRO A 488 -7.33 19.75 1.68
CA PRO A 488 -8.73 20.03 1.92
C PRO A 488 -9.60 19.09 1.10
N GLY A 489 -10.84 18.89 1.54
CA GLY A 489 -11.85 18.21 0.77
C GLY A 489 -13.21 18.27 1.43
N GLN A 490 -14.17 17.59 0.81
CA GLN A 490 -15.55 17.53 1.24
C GLN A 490 -16.03 16.09 1.15
N GLY A 491 -16.93 15.70 2.04
CA GLY A 491 -17.45 14.34 2.13
C GLY A 491 -17.74 13.94 3.57
N THR A 492 -18.49 12.86 3.74
CA THR A 492 -18.81 12.28 5.06
C THR A 492 -18.13 10.92 5.28
N ASP A 493 -17.52 10.37 4.24
CA ASP A 493 -16.82 9.09 4.21
C ASP A 493 -15.37 9.19 4.70
N LEU A 494 -14.72 10.35 4.55
CA LEU A 494 -13.36 10.64 5.01
C LEU A 494 -13.31 11.86 5.97
N ASN A 495 -12.19 12.02 6.66
CA ASN A 495 -11.85 13.22 7.42
C ASN A 495 -10.83 14.09 6.65
N PHE A 496 -11.03 15.41 6.70
CA PHE A 496 -10.17 16.41 6.06
C PHE A 496 -9.61 17.39 7.10
N THR A 497 -9.10 16.86 8.21
CA THR A 497 -8.44 17.67 9.23
C THR A 497 -6.93 17.68 9.01
N PRO A 498 -6.22 18.73 9.47
CA PRO A 498 -4.77 18.72 9.52
C PRO A 498 -4.18 17.55 10.32
N SER A 499 -2.87 17.39 10.21
CA SER A 499 -2.09 16.32 10.82
C SER A 499 -1.75 16.62 12.29
N TYR A 500 -1.99 15.65 13.18
CA TYR A 500 -1.87 15.83 14.63
C TYR A 500 -1.03 14.79 15.35
N GLU A 501 -0.22 15.24 16.30
CA GLU A 501 0.57 14.36 17.20
C GLU A 501 1.46 13.33 16.48
N ASN A 502 1.89 13.62 15.26
CA ASN A 502 2.88 12.79 14.57
C ASN A 502 4.30 13.10 15.10
N ILE A 503 5.20 12.13 14.95
CA ILE A 503 6.62 12.30 15.32
C ILE A 503 7.48 11.97 14.10
N VAL A 504 8.34 12.92 13.73
CA VAL A 504 9.35 12.77 12.67
C VAL A 504 10.73 12.85 13.30
N PHE A 505 11.47 11.74 13.35
CA PHE A 505 12.70 11.68 14.14
C PHE A 505 13.86 10.95 13.47
N SER A 506 15.10 11.43 13.69
CA SER A 506 16.32 10.71 13.30
C SER A 506 16.41 10.27 11.84
N ASN A 507 15.67 10.90 10.92
CA ASN A 507 15.78 10.60 9.49
C ASN A 507 17.04 11.25 8.92
N LEU A 508 17.68 10.57 7.96
CA LEU A 508 18.64 11.17 7.05
C LEU A 508 17.90 11.60 5.79
N ILE A 509 17.79 12.91 5.57
CA ILE A 509 17.13 13.50 4.41
C ILE A 509 18.20 14.22 3.58
N GLU A 510 18.51 13.70 2.40
CA GLU A 510 19.61 14.23 1.59
C GLU A 510 19.28 14.41 0.10
N GLY A 511 19.93 15.38 -0.54
CA GLY A 511 19.82 15.59 -1.98
C GLY A 511 18.61 16.41 -2.41
N GLY A 512 18.21 16.25 -3.67
CA GLY A 512 17.33 17.17 -4.40
C GLY A 512 15.87 17.12 -3.98
N HIS A 513 15.53 17.75 -2.86
CA HIS A 513 14.16 18.04 -2.42
C HIS A 513 13.88 19.55 -2.51
N TYR A 514 12.63 19.97 -2.73
CA TYR A 514 12.31 21.40 -2.62
C TYR A 514 12.60 21.91 -1.21
N SER A 515 12.06 21.22 -0.21
CA SER A 515 12.46 21.34 1.19
C SER A 515 12.56 19.97 1.84
N GLY A 516 13.38 19.86 2.88
CA GLY A 516 13.56 18.59 3.60
C GLY A 516 12.25 18.11 4.24
N ILE A 517 11.65 18.97 5.07
CA ILE A 517 10.38 18.68 5.76
C ILE A 517 9.42 19.87 5.61
N LEU A 518 8.16 19.61 5.24
CA LEU A 518 7.07 20.58 5.31
C LEU A 518 6.03 20.15 6.35
N ILE A 519 5.70 21.07 7.25
CA ILE A 519 4.54 21.03 8.15
C ILE A 519 3.50 22.01 7.62
N ASP A 520 2.32 21.51 7.25
CA ASP A 520 1.31 22.29 6.56
C ASP A 520 0.40 23.07 7.53
N THR A 521 -0.49 23.88 6.97
CA THR A 521 -1.35 24.79 7.71
C THR A 521 -2.30 24.05 8.64
N GLY A 522 -2.32 24.44 9.91
CA GLY A 522 -3.25 23.89 10.91
C GLY A 522 -2.77 22.58 11.54
N ASP A 523 -1.63 22.03 11.08
CA ASP A 523 -0.96 20.91 11.75
C ASP A 523 -0.61 21.28 13.18
N PHE A 524 -0.79 20.37 14.13
CA PHE A 524 -0.74 20.70 15.54
C PHE A 524 -0.17 19.57 16.40
N ARG A 525 0.75 19.92 17.30
CA ARG A 525 1.46 19.01 18.22
C ARG A 525 2.30 17.94 17.52
N ASN A 526 2.77 18.20 16.31
CA ASN A 526 3.76 17.34 15.67
C ASN A 526 5.15 17.68 16.21
N ASP A 527 5.98 16.64 16.38
CA ASP A 527 7.37 16.79 16.80
C ASP A 527 8.29 16.42 15.63
N VAL A 528 9.28 17.26 15.38
CA VAL A 528 10.32 17.02 14.38
C VAL A 528 11.67 17.21 15.04
N PHE A 529 12.41 16.13 15.26
CA PHE A 529 13.68 16.23 15.98
C PHE A 529 14.78 15.26 15.56
N ASP A 530 16.02 15.63 15.85
CA ASP A 530 17.23 14.84 15.59
C ASP A 530 17.39 14.36 14.13
N ASN A 531 16.69 14.99 13.17
CA ASN A 531 16.85 14.68 11.75
C ASN A 531 18.11 15.35 11.21
N VAL A 532 18.76 14.71 10.24
CA VAL A 532 19.88 15.27 9.47
C VAL A 532 19.34 15.63 8.08
N ILE A 533 19.34 16.92 7.73
CA ILE A 533 18.73 17.43 6.49
C ILE A 533 19.78 18.19 5.68
N LEU A 534 20.24 17.57 4.58
CA LEU A 534 21.36 18.05 3.80
C LEU A 534 21.01 18.19 2.30
N GLY A 535 21.16 19.37 1.74
CA GLY A 535 21.11 19.56 0.27
C GLY A 535 19.72 19.75 -0.32
N ALA A 536 18.69 19.97 0.52
CA ALA A 536 17.43 20.53 0.06
C ALA A 536 17.65 21.88 -0.68
N GLU A 537 16.78 22.21 -1.63
CA GLU A 537 16.98 23.33 -2.56
C GLU A 537 16.61 24.69 -1.95
N HIS A 538 15.59 24.75 -1.11
CA HIS A 538 15.04 26.01 -0.60
C HIS A 538 15.08 26.13 0.93
N PHE A 539 14.55 25.15 1.66
CA PHE A 539 14.55 25.16 3.13
C PHE A 539 14.80 23.77 3.69
N SER A 540 15.45 23.70 4.86
CA SER A 540 15.56 22.40 5.56
C SER A 540 14.20 22.00 6.13
N ILE A 541 13.57 22.91 6.89
CA ILE A 541 12.22 22.71 7.42
C ILE A 541 11.37 23.94 7.08
N GLU A 542 10.16 23.68 6.60
CA GLU A 542 9.10 24.66 6.44
C GLU A 542 7.99 24.38 7.45
N ASN A 543 7.69 25.35 8.31
CA ASN A 543 6.53 25.29 9.18
C ASN A 543 5.51 26.36 8.79
N ASN A 544 4.50 25.92 8.04
CA ASN A 544 3.37 26.75 7.61
C ASN A 544 2.21 26.71 8.61
N SER A 545 2.30 25.92 9.68
CA SER A 545 1.31 25.97 10.75
C SER A 545 1.54 27.16 11.68
N SER A 546 0.47 27.88 11.99
CA SER A 546 0.45 28.86 13.07
C SER A 546 0.21 28.23 14.45
N LEU A 547 0.00 26.92 14.52
CA LEU A 547 -0.24 26.17 15.76
C LEU A 547 1.08 25.57 16.30
N PRO A 548 1.15 25.28 17.62
CA PRO A 548 2.34 24.70 18.23
C PRO A 548 2.77 23.38 17.58
N ASN A 549 4.00 23.34 17.08
CA ASN A 549 4.75 22.16 16.65
C ASN A 549 6.19 22.30 17.15
N GLU A 550 6.82 21.19 17.55
CA GLU A 550 8.15 21.20 18.14
C GLU A 550 9.21 20.85 17.08
N LEU A 551 10.24 21.70 16.97
CA LEU A 551 11.34 21.55 16.02
C LEU A 551 12.65 21.61 16.82
N ILE A 552 13.27 20.47 17.12
CA ILE A 552 14.39 20.39 18.08
C ILE A 552 15.56 19.63 17.48
N ASN A 553 16.80 20.15 17.62
CA ASN A 553 18.02 19.42 17.26
C ASN A 553 18.09 18.83 15.84
N ASN A 554 17.41 19.45 14.86
CA ASN A 554 17.58 19.04 13.47
C ASN A 554 18.88 19.64 12.94
N ASP A 555 19.80 18.78 12.48
CA ASP A 555 21.06 19.21 11.85
C ASP A 555 20.81 19.54 10.39
N THR A 556 21.21 20.75 9.97
CA THR A 556 20.77 21.34 8.70
C THR A 556 21.91 22.13 8.06
N ASN A 557 22.05 22.04 6.73
CA ASN A 557 23.02 22.85 6.00
C ASN A 557 22.43 24.12 5.35
N ILE A 558 21.11 24.31 5.42
CA ILE A 558 20.41 25.51 4.95
C ILE A 558 19.34 25.96 5.98
N PRO A 559 18.87 27.22 5.92
CA PRO A 559 17.91 27.73 6.89
C PRO A 559 16.54 27.01 6.87
N SER A 560 15.90 26.95 8.04
CA SER A 560 14.47 26.64 8.16
C SER A 560 13.63 27.92 8.13
N ARG A 561 12.37 27.84 7.69
CA ARG A 561 11.40 28.93 7.76
C ARG A 561 10.17 28.54 8.57
N ALA A 562 9.62 29.51 9.29
CA ALA A 562 8.35 29.36 9.99
C ALA A 562 7.51 30.62 9.78
N ILE A 563 6.18 30.49 9.79
CA ILE A 563 5.30 31.63 10.01
C ILE A 563 5.62 32.15 11.42
N THR A 564 6.36 33.26 11.48
CA THR A 564 6.95 33.80 12.72
C THR A 564 5.97 33.83 13.88
N TRP A 565 6.32 33.12 14.96
CA TRP A 565 5.79 33.37 16.30
C TRP A 565 6.06 34.83 16.66
N LYS A 566 5.01 35.65 16.80
CA LYS A 566 5.16 36.89 17.56
C LYS A 566 5.35 36.51 19.03
N ASN A 567 6.62 36.49 19.46
CA ASN A 567 7.11 36.60 20.83
C ASN A 567 6.35 35.82 21.92
N THR A 568 6.83 34.63 22.27
CA THR A 568 6.94 34.28 23.69
C THR A 568 8.37 34.53 24.12
N GLN A 569 8.53 35.43 25.09
CA GLN A 569 9.82 35.85 25.64
C GLN A 569 10.69 34.66 26.08
N PRO A 570 12.03 34.79 26.00
CA PRO A 570 12.93 33.81 26.63
C PRO A 570 12.67 33.75 28.14
N PRO A 571 12.86 32.58 28.79
CA PRO A 571 12.75 32.48 30.23
C PRO A 571 13.75 33.46 30.86
N ALA A 572 13.26 34.28 31.79
CA ALA A 572 14.10 35.14 32.59
C ALA A 572 15.09 34.25 33.37
N ALA A 573 16.39 34.47 33.12
CA ALA A 573 17.44 33.93 33.96
C ALA A 573 17.28 34.48 35.39
N LYS A 574 17.07 33.58 36.36
CA LYS A 574 17.58 33.69 37.73
C LYS A 574 17.91 32.32 38.26
#